data_AF-A0A7H8J087-F1
#
_entry.id   AF-A0A7H8J087-F1
#
_cell.length_a   1.000
_cell.length_b   1.000
_cell.length_c   1.000
_cell.angle_alpha   90.00
_cell.angle_beta   90.00
_cell.angle_gamma   90.00
#
_symmetry.space_group_name_H-M   'P 1'
#
loop_
_entity.id
_entity.type
_entity.pdbx_description
1 polymer ?
#
loop_
_entity_poly.entity_id
_entity_poly.type
_entity_poly.pdbx_seq_one_letter_code
_entity_poly.pdbx_strand_id
1 'polypeptide(L)'
;MTALAFPVAGLLALTAGGHLLLPFDGVITLEGKIASKSEFFEDEKVQRILMKHGIRVHITRMGSRDIATTGFDGYDFAFPSGQPAADMIKNDRKSKDAYAKGHSAFVSPIVLATYREYAETLRDNGLARPRQGVGADENSPLYYTLNMKRFIELSAGGKKWSDIGIEKHRTTNGNRILAQTSNICEANHAGTYLGLVAFVENRNTVPTDNAAADRVARMIKPTLVSQGLPSEEMFKTYEVPEGKGLAPIVVVYEHQYFAYQIRHRQRTGKPDSQRVLLYPSTQFLTEPEYIALTPKGDRLGELLASDEQLQRRAMELGFRVLDTSGKATSTELYRFLEDQGIPAPASTAEDTKATLPSLPLLERMITSVGDCPPPKQTPETSS
;
A
#
# COMPACT_ATOMS: atom_id res chain seq x y z
N MET A 1 -30.60 -29.15 -45.16
CA MET A 1 -30.45 -30.06 -43.99
C MET A 1 -29.09 -29.89 -43.28
N THR A 2 -28.47 -28.71 -43.27
CA THR A 2 -27.10 -28.50 -42.73
C THR A 2 -27.02 -27.52 -41.56
N ALA A 3 -28.11 -26.84 -41.20
CA ALA A 3 -28.12 -25.85 -40.11
C ALA A 3 -28.28 -26.45 -38.69
N LEU A 4 -28.67 -27.72 -38.57
CA LEU A 4 -28.90 -28.39 -37.28
C LEU A 4 -27.70 -29.23 -36.79
N ALA A 5 -26.66 -29.43 -37.60
CA ALA A 5 -25.56 -30.32 -37.24
C ALA A 5 -24.67 -29.76 -36.11
N PHE A 6 -24.44 -28.43 -36.09
CA PHE A 6 -23.62 -27.78 -35.07
C PHE A 6 -24.22 -27.74 -33.66
N PRO A 7 -25.49 -27.33 -33.45
CA PRO A 7 -26.08 -27.35 -32.10
C PRO A 7 -26.23 -28.79 -31.57
N VAL A 8 -26.50 -29.76 -32.43
CA VAL A 8 -26.60 -31.18 -32.05
C VAL A 8 -25.23 -31.76 -31.66
N ALA A 9 -24.17 -31.40 -32.39
CA ALA A 9 -22.80 -31.81 -32.03
C ALA A 9 -22.33 -31.17 -30.71
N GLY A 10 -22.66 -29.90 -30.46
CA GLY A 10 -22.36 -29.23 -29.19
C GLY A 10 -23.11 -29.84 -28.00
N LEU A 11 -24.39 -30.17 -28.19
CA LEU A 11 -25.19 -30.85 -27.18
C LEU A 11 -24.66 -32.28 -26.92
N LEU A 12 -24.30 -33.02 -27.97
CA LEU A 12 -23.70 -34.35 -27.84
C LEU A 12 -22.36 -34.32 -27.09
N ALA A 13 -21.51 -33.33 -27.36
CA ALA A 13 -20.25 -33.13 -26.64
C ALA A 13 -20.48 -32.81 -25.14
N LEU A 14 -21.47 -31.97 -24.82
CA LEU A 14 -21.86 -31.66 -23.44
C LEU A 14 -22.47 -32.87 -22.71
N THR A 15 -23.24 -33.72 -23.40
CA THR A 15 -23.78 -34.97 -22.84
C THR A 15 -22.70 -36.02 -22.62
N ALA A 16 -21.81 -36.23 -23.58
CA ALA A 16 -20.76 -37.25 -23.51
C ALA A 16 -19.66 -36.89 -22.51
N GLY A 17 -19.41 -35.60 -22.29
CA GLY A 17 -18.49 -35.10 -21.26
C GLY A 17 -19.05 -35.04 -19.84
N GLY A 18 -20.32 -35.43 -19.61
CA GLY A 18 -20.96 -35.33 -18.30
C GLY A 18 -21.22 -33.89 -17.83
N HIS A 19 -21.07 -32.90 -18.71
CA HIS A 19 -21.19 -31.47 -18.41
C HIS A 19 -22.61 -30.92 -18.53
N LEU A 20 -23.55 -31.71 -19.08
CA LEU A 20 -24.95 -31.29 -19.24
C LEU A 20 -25.70 -31.10 -17.90
N LEU A 21 -25.20 -31.73 -16.83
CA LEU A 21 -25.80 -31.73 -15.49
C LEU A 21 -24.89 -31.07 -14.44
N LEU A 22 -23.78 -30.45 -14.85
CA LEU A 22 -23.04 -29.60 -13.91
C LEU A 22 -23.96 -28.45 -13.50
N PRO A 23 -24.19 -28.21 -12.20
CA PRO A 23 -24.86 -27.00 -11.80
C PRO A 23 -24.08 -25.84 -12.41
N PHE A 24 -24.76 -24.99 -13.19
CA PHE A 24 -24.23 -23.67 -13.48
C PHE A 24 -24.23 -22.95 -12.13
N ASP A 25 -23.19 -23.16 -11.33
CA ASP A 25 -22.97 -22.39 -10.13
C ASP A 25 -22.90 -20.94 -10.57
N GLY A 26 -23.95 -20.19 -10.22
CA GLY A 26 -24.12 -18.82 -10.68
C GLY A 26 -22.93 -17.99 -10.25
N VAL A 27 -22.26 -17.37 -11.22
CA VAL A 27 -21.18 -16.42 -10.94
C VAL A 27 -21.80 -15.22 -10.24
N ILE A 28 -21.40 -14.96 -9.00
CA ILE A 28 -21.80 -13.75 -8.28
C ILE A 28 -20.84 -12.62 -8.64
N THR A 29 -21.38 -11.46 -8.98
CA THR A 29 -20.60 -10.23 -9.12
C THR A 29 -20.64 -9.49 -7.79
N LEU A 30 -19.47 -9.15 -7.25
CA LEU A 30 -19.32 -8.35 -6.05
C LEU A 30 -18.78 -6.97 -6.43
N GLU A 31 -19.43 -5.93 -5.95
CA GLU A 31 -19.03 -4.54 -6.17
C GLU A 31 -18.22 -4.04 -4.96
N GLY A 32 -17.02 -3.50 -5.20
CA GLY A 32 -16.13 -3.09 -4.12
C GLY A 32 -15.48 -1.73 -4.30
N LYS A 33 -15.28 -1.00 -3.20
CA LYS A 33 -14.42 0.19 -3.16
C LYS A 33 -13.01 -0.20 -2.74
N ILE A 34 -11.99 0.10 -3.53
CA ILE A 34 -10.60 -0.32 -3.26
C ILE A 34 -9.63 0.84 -3.44
N ALA A 35 -8.63 0.91 -2.57
CA ALA A 35 -7.52 1.86 -2.68
C ALA A 35 -6.29 1.20 -3.36
N SER A 36 -5.12 1.22 -2.71
CA SER A 36 -3.83 0.80 -3.29
C SER A 36 -3.68 -0.70 -3.56
N LYS A 37 -4.70 -1.52 -3.32
CA LYS A 37 -4.71 -2.97 -3.59
C LYS A 37 -5.46 -3.34 -4.86
N SER A 38 -5.89 -2.36 -5.65
CA SER A 38 -6.64 -2.60 -6.89
C SER A 38 -5.89 -3.51 -7.86
N GLU A 39 -4.56 -3.36 -7.96
CA GLU A 39 -3.71 -4.21 -8.81
C GLU A 39 -3.84 -5.72 -8.51
N PHE A 40 -4.12 -6.10 -7.26
CA PHE A 40 -4.37 -7.50 -6.91
C PHE A 40 -5.63 -8.04 -7.58
N PHE A 41 -6.73 -7.29 -7.58
CA PHE A 41 -8.01 -7.72 -8.16
C PHE A 41 -8.04 -7.60 -9.70
N GLU A 42 -7.12 -6.85 -10.26
CA GLU A 42 -6.93 -6.75 -11.72
C GLU A 42 -5.98 -7.80 -12.28
N ASP A 43 -5.24 -8.49 -11.42
CA ASP A 43 -4.35 -9.56 -11.84
C ASP A 43 -5.14 -10.71 -12.46
N GLU A 44 -4.79 -11.08 -13.70
CA GLU A 44 -5.50 -12.12 -14.45
C GLU A 44 -5.48 -13.50 -13.77
N LYS A 45 -4.45 -13.81 -12.96
CA LYS A 45 -4.45 -15.06 -12.19
C LYS A 45 -5.42 -14.98 -11.02
N VAL A 46 -5.45 -13.85 -10.30
CA VAL A 46 -6.43 -13.62 -9.23
C VAL A 46 -7.85 -13.72 -9.76
N GLN A 47 -8.17 -13.04 -10.87
CA GLN A 47 -9.49 -13.12 -11.49
C GLN A 47 -9.87 -14.55 -11.86
N ARG A 48 -8.94 -15.33 -12.43
CA ARG A 48 -9.18 -16.76 -12.74
C ARG A 48 -9.42 -17.60 -11.49
N ILE A 49 -8.68 -17.37 -10.41
CA ILE A 49 -8.86 -18.09 -9.13
C ILE A 49 -10.25 -17.76 -8.56
N LEU A 50 -10.62 -16.48 -8.51
CA LEU A 50 -11.95 -16.05 -8.04
C LEU A 50 -13.08 -16.62 -8.90
N MET A 51 -12.90 -16.69 -10.23
CA MET A 51 -13.88 -17.29 -11.13
C MET A 51 -14.06 -18.79 -10.89
N LYS A 52 -13.01 -19.54 -10.50
CA LYS A 52 -13.16 -20.95 -10.07
C LYS A 52 -14.03 -21.08 -8.81
N HIS A 53 -14.06 -20.05 -7.98
CA HIS A 53 -14.94 -19.96 -6.80
C HIS A 53 -16.32 -19.37 -7.13
N GLY A 54 -16.62 -19.12 -8.42
CA GLY A 54 -17.88 -18.52 -8.86
C GLY A 54 -18.02 -17.05 -8.48
N ILE A 55 -16.90 -16.32 -8.32
CA ILE A 55 -16.89 -14.90 -7.94
C ILE A 55 -16.26 -14.07 -9.05
N ARG A 56 -16.95 -12.99 -9.42
CA ARG A 56 -16.41 -11.87 -10.19
C ARG A 56 -16.38 -10.64 -9.30
N VAL A 57 -15.32 -9.85 -9.42
CA VAL A 57 -15.16 -8.62 -8.64
C VAL A 57 -15.12 -7.44 -9.60
N HIS A 58 -15.93 -6.43 -9.32
CA HIS A 58 -15.84 -5.11 -9.92
C HIS A 58 -15.35 -4.13 -8.85
N ILE A 59 -14.44 -3.24 -9.26
CA ILE A 59 -13.77 -2.34 -8.34
C ILE A 59 -13.98 -0.88 -8.74
N THR A 60 -14.31 -0.06 -7.75
CA THR A 60 -14.25 1.39 -7.85
C THR A 60 -13.00 1.85 -7.09
N ARG A 61 -12.09 2.49 -7.82
CA ARG A 61 -10.85 3.04 -7.23
C ARG A 61 -11.10 4.36 -6.56
N MET A 62 -10.62 4.52 -5.32
CA MET A 62 -10.59 5.81 -4.64
C MET A 62 -9.60 5.82 -3.47
N GLY A 63 -9.25 7.02 -2.99
CA GLY A 63 -8.40 7.18 -1.80
C GLY A 63 -9.01 6.51 -0.57
N SER A 64 -8.18 5.98 0.33
CA SER A 64 -8.67 5.23 1.50
C SER A 64 -9.59 6.07 2.38
N ARG A 65 -9.32 7.37 2.53
CA ARG A 65 -10.19 8.25 3.28
C ARG A 65 -11.52 8.49 2.55
N ASP A 66 -11.48 8.65 1.22
CA ASP A 66 -12.71 8.77 0.42
C ASP A 66 -13.58 7.52 0.50
N ILE A 67 -12.99 6.32 0.53
CA ILE A 67 -13.74 5.08 0.78
C ILE A 67 -14.54 5.23 2.07
N ALA A 68 -13.90 5.68 3.15
CA ALA A 68 -14.50 5.78 4.46
C ALA A 68 -15.52 6.93 4.60
N THR A 69 -15.39 7.99 3.82
CA THR A 69 -16.25 9.19 3.90
C THR A 69 -17.31 9.25 2.81
N THR A 70 -17.48 8.20 2.00
CA THR A 70 -18.52 8.13 0.97
C THR A 70 -19.41 6.92 1.19
N GLY A 71 -20.73 7.09 1.00
CA GLY A 71 -21.74 6.05 1.26
C GLY A 71 -21.52 4.75 0.48
N PHE A 72 -22.00 3.63 1.03
CA PHE A 72 -21.72 2.27 0.54
C PHE A 72 -22.88 1.63 -0.25
N ASP A 73 -23.86 2.42 -0.67
CA ASP A 73 -25.02 1.90 -1.40
C ASP A 73 -24.58 1.21 -2.69
N GLY A 74 -25.04 -0.03 -2.88
CA GLY A 74 -24.67 -0.86 -4.02
C GLY A 74 -23.30 -1.54 -3.94
N TYR A 75 -22.56 -1.43 -2.83
CA TYR A 75 -21.28 -2.10 -2.63
C TYR A 75 -21.37 -3.27 -1.64
N ASP A 76 -20.69 -4.36 -1.97
CA ASP A 76 -20.58 -5.56 -1.15
C ASP A 76 -19.38 -5.53 -0.20
N PHE A 77 -18.35 -4.73 -0.52
CA PHE A 77 -17.16 -4.62 0.32
C PHE A 77 -16.40 -3.30 0.13
N ALA A 78 -15.54 -3.01 1.11
CA ALA A 78 -14.57 -1.93 1.06
C ALA A 78 -13.18 -2.47 1.44
N PHE A 79 -12.15 -2.07 0.71
CA PHE A 79 -10.76 -2.48 0.98
C PHE A 79 -9.82 -1.25 0.98
N PRO A 80 -9.84 -0.46 2.07
CA PRO A 80 -8.89 0.63 2.24
C PRO A 80 -7.45 0.13 2.42
N SER A 81 -6.50 1.05 2.31
CA SER A 81 -5.08 0.70 2.34
C SER A 81 -4.46 0.63 3.75
N GLY A 82 -5.21 0.99 4.79
CA GLY A 82 -4.74 0.90 6.18
C GLY A 82 -5.86 1.01 7.20
N GLN A 83 -5.49 0.70 8.44
CA GLN A 83 -6.40 0.62 9.58
C GLN A 83 -7.25 1.88 9.85
N PRO A 84 -6.75 3.13 9.73
CA PRO A 84 -7.56 4.30 10.09
C PRO A 84 -8.88 4.38 9.32
N ALA A 85 -8.83 4.24 7.99
CA ALA A 85 -10.03 4.22 7.17
C ALA A 85 -10.89 2.98 7.42
N ALA A 86 -10.28 1.82 7.70
CA ALA A 86 -11.03 0.63 8.05
C ALA A 86 -11.83 0.81 9.36
N ASP A 87 -11.23 1.42 10.37
CA ASP A 87 -11.88 1.73 11.65
C ASP A 87 -12.97 2.79 11.48
N MET A 88 -12.77 3.80 10.63
CA MET A 88 -13.84 4.76 10.27
C MET A 88 -15.07 4.04 9.70
N ILE A 89 -14.86 3.12 8.75
CA ILE A 89 -15.93 2.34 8.11
C ILE A 89 -16.63 1.48 9.16
N LYS A 90 -15.90 0.68 9.93
CA LYS A 90 -16.50 -0.21 10.95
C LYS A 90 -17.27 0.58 12.00
N ASN A 91 -16.76 1.73 12.44
CA ASN A 91 -17.43 2.58 13.43
C ASN A 91 -18.74 3.17 12.87
N ASP A 92 -18.75 3.66 11.62
CA ASP A 92 -19.96 4.15 10.95
C ASP A 92 -21.00 3.05 10.74
N ARG A 93 -20.57 1.86 10.32
CA ARG A 93 -21.46 0.70 10.13
C ARG A 93 -22.07 0.26 11.46
N LYS A 94 -21.25 0.19 12.52
CA LYS A 94 -21.69 -0.17 13.87
C LYS A 94 -22.70 0.83 14.44
N SER A 95 -22.51 2.14 14.23
CA SER A 95 -23.46 3.14 14.73
C SER A 95 -24.83 3.08 14.06
N LYS A 96 -24.89 2.51 12.84
CA LYS A 96 -26.10 2.28 12.04
C LYS A 96 -26.68 0.87 12.16
N ASP A 97 -26.15 0.05 13.08
CA ASP A 97 -26.48 -1.38 13.22
C ASP A 97 -26.44 -2.15 11.88
N ALA A 98 -25.43 -1.84 11.07
CA ALA A 98 -25.35 -2.31 9.71
C ALA A 98 -24.18 -3.28 9.52
N TYR A 99 -24.35 -4.28 8.64
CA TYR A 99 -23.38 -5.37 8.47
C TYR A 99 -21.97 -4.86 8.14
N ALA A 100 -20.99 -5.31 8.92
CA ALA A 100 -19.57 -5.08 8.68
C ALA A 100 -18.75 -6.22 9.29
N LYS A 101 -17.95 -6.94 8.48
CA LYS A 101 -17.02 -7.96 8.98
C LYS A 101 -15.64 -7.74 8.38
N GLY A 102 -14.64 -7.64 9.27
CA GLY A 102 -13.25 -7.41 8.91
C GLY A 102 -12.50 -8.71 8.64
N HIS A 103 -11.64 -8.68 7.63
CA HIS A 103 -10.74 -9.78 7.26
C HIS A 103 -9.33 -9.25 7.02
N SER A 104 -8.35 -9.92 7.62
CA SER A 104 -6.93 -9.72 7.31
C SER A 104 -6.54 -10.69 6.20
N ALA A 105 -5.94 -10.20 5.12
CA ALA A 105 -5.51 -11.05 4.00
C ALA A 105 -3.99 -10.99 3.81
N PHE A 106 -3.47 -9.79 3.56
CA PHE A 106 -2.06 -9.56 3.31
C PHE A 106 -1.71 -8.10 3.61
N VAL A 107 -0.46 -7.87 3.96
CA VAL A 107 0.03 -6.55 4.41
C VAL A 107 1.21 -6.08 3.57
N SER A 108 1.45 -4.78 3.61
CA SER A 108 2.61 -4.18 2.95
C SER A 108 3.03 -2.92 3.70
N PRO A 109 4.16 -2.92 4.43
CA PRO A 109 4.65 -1.74 5.13
C PRO A 109 4.78 -0.51 4.23
N ILE A 110 4.74 0.67 4.85
CA ILE A 110 5.14 1.92 4.20
C ILE A 110 6.66 2.04 4.24
N VAL A 111 7.22 2.40 3.10
CA VAL A 111 8.66 2.56 2.85
C VAL A 111 8.89 3.82 2.01
N LEU A 112 10.15 4.26 1.94
CA LEU A 112 10.55 5.38 1.09
C LEU A 112 11.35 4.83 -0.08
N ALA A 113 10.78 4.85 -1.28
CA ALA A 113 11.48 4.42 -2.48
C ALA A 113 12.30 5.58 -3.06
N THR A 114 13.51 5.28 -3.49
CA THR A 114 14.45 6.28 -4.04
C THR A 114 15.38 5.64 -5.08
N TYR A 115 16.31 6.43 -5.58
CA TYR A 115 17.31 6.01 -6.55
C TYR A 115 18.68 5.92 -5.87
N ARG A 116 19.55 5.07 -6.42
CA ARG A 116 20.84 4.73 -5.81
C ARG A 116 21.65 5.98 -5.47
N GLU A 117 21.73 6.95 -6.36
CA GLU A 117 22.52 8.17 -6.17
C GLU A 117 22.05 8.95 -4.94
N TYR A 118 20.73 9.00 -4.70
CA TYR A 118 20.15 9.66 -3.53
C TYR A 118 20.36 8.86 -2.24
N ALA A 119 20.18 7.53 -2.28
CA ALA A 119 20.42 6.67 -1.13
C ALA A 119 21.88 6.70 -0.68
N GLU A 120 22.81 6.66 -1.64
CA GLU A 120 24.25 6.75 -1.39
C GLU A 120 24.65 8.14 -0.87
N THR A 121 24.04 9.21 -1.38
CA THR A 121 24.22 10.57 -0.82
C THR A 121 23.73 10.65 0.63
N LEU A 122 22.58 10.05 0.95
CA LEU A 122 22.10 9.97 2.33
C LEU A 122 23.05 9.14 3.21
N ARG A 123 23.62 8.06 2.67
CA ARG A 123 24.59 7.21 3.37
C ARG A 123 25.87 7.97 3.69
N ASP A 124 26.43 8.69 2.73
CA ASP A 124 27.67 9.47 2.91
C ASP A 124 27.53 10.56 3.99
N ASN A 125 26.30 11.02 4.24
CA ASN A 125 25.97 11.99 5.27
C ASN A 125 25.49 11.34 6.60
N GLY A 126 25.55 10.01 6.71
CA GLY A 126 25.16 9.26 7.91
C GLY A 126 23.66 9.27 8.20
N LEU A 127 22.81 9.49 7.18
CA LEU A 127 21.36 9.38 7.26
C LEU A 127 20.85 8.00 6.87
N ALA A 128 21.56 7.27 6.01
CA ALA A 128 21.21 5.92 5.61
C ALA A 128 22.34 4.94 5.91
N ARG A 129 21.99 3.68 6.19
CA ARG A 129 22.95 2.57 6.31
C ARG A 129 22.44 1.39 5.47
N PRO A 130 23.31 0.66 4.75
CA PRO A 130 22.91 -0.58 4.10
C PRO A 130 22.18 -1.50 5.09
N ARG A 131 21.05 -2.05 4.65
CA ARG A 131 20.32 -3.07 5.41
C ARG A 131 20.87 -4.42 4.99
N GLN A 132 21.28 -5.20 5.98
CA GLN A 132 21.67 -6.60 5.78
C GLN A 132 20.50 -7.40 5.20
N GLY A 133 20.79 -8.51 4.55
CA GLY A 133 19.77 -9.31 3.88
C GLY A 133 20.37 -10.49 3.13
N VAL A 134 19.52 -11.44 2.73
CA VAL A 134 19.96 -12.60 1.95
C VAL A 134 20.19 -12.16 0.51
N GLY A 135 21.34 -12.55 -0.05
CA GLY A 135 21.77 -12.12 -1.39
C GLY A 135 22.10 -10.62 -1.49
N ALA A 136 22.23 -9.91 -0.37
CA ALA A 136 22.62 -8.51 -0.37
C ALA A 136 24.10 -8.36 -0.77
N ASP A 137 24.38 -7.50 -1.74
CA ASP A 137 25.72 -7.02 -2.05
C ASP A 137 26.01 -5.78 -1.21
N GLU A 138 26.98 -5.86 -0.29
CA GLU A 138 27.35 -4.71 0.56
C GLU A 138 27.89 -3.53 -0.26
N ASN A 139 28.44 -3.77 -1.45
CA ASN A 139 28.93 -2.72 -2.34
C ASN A 139 27.82 -2.10 -3.19
N SER A 140 26.70 -2.81 -3.37
CA SER A 140 25.55 -2.37 -4.17
C SER A 140 24.22 -2.73 -3.52
N PRO A 141 23.95 -2.24 -2.28
CA PRO A 141 22.76 -2.65 -1.56
C PRO A 141 21.50 -2.12 -2.24
N LEU A 142 20.42 -2.92 -2.22
CA LEU A 142 19.08 -2.52 -2.66
C LEU A 142 18.24 -1.93 -1.54
N TYR A 143 18.64 -2.17 -0.29
CA TYR A 143 17.87 -1.84 0.90
C TYR A 143 18.73 -1.08 1.88
N TYR A 144 18.17 -0.02 2.45
CA TYR A 144 18.84 0.80 3.46
C TYR A 144 17.92 1.02 4.65
N THR A 145 18.48 1.16 5.84
CA THR A 145 17.77 1.75 6.99
C THR A 145 18.02 3.25 6.99
N LEU A 146 16.95 4.04 6.96
CA LEU A 146 16.95 5.50 7.02
C LEU A 146 16.77 5.97 8.47
N ASN A 147 17.69 6.78 8.96
CA ASN A 147 17.51 7.50 10.22
C ASN A 147 16.43 8.57 10.06
N MET A 148 15.20 8.22 10.43
CA MET A 148 14.03 9.09 10.19
C MET A 148 14.14 10.42 10.89
N LYS A 149 14.65 10.46 12.13
CA LYS A 149 14.81 11.70 12.90
C LYS A 149 15.73 12.68 12.16
N ARG A 150 16.92 12.23 11.77
CA ARG A 150 17.88 13.07 11.04
C ARG A 150 17.36 13.47 9.65
N PHE A 151 16.62 12.59 8.99
CA PHE A 151 16.01 12.89 7.70
C PHE A 151 14.96 13.99 7.81
N ILE A 152 14.07 13.91 8.81
CA ILE A 152 13.04 14.94 9.06
C ILE A 152 13.69 16.27 9.47
N GLU A 153 14.70 16.26 10.35
CA GLU A 153 15.45 17.47 10.73
C GLU A 153 16.07 18.17 9.51
N LEU A 154 16.68 17.38 8.62
CA LEU A 154 17.30 17.87 7.39
C LEU A 154 16.24 18.47 6.44
N SER A 155 15.09 17.81 6.31
CA SER A 155 13.96 18.24 5.50
C SER A 155 13.31 19.53 6.00
N ALA A 156 13.07 19.60 7.32
CA ALA A 156 12.53 20.77 8.02
C ALA A 156 13.48 21.97 7.92
N GLY A 157 14.79 21.73 8.00
CA GLY A 157 15.84 22.74 7.79
C GLY A 157 15.95 23.27 6.36
N GLY A 158 15.17 22.72 5.40
CA GLY A 158 15.13 23.21 4.01
C GLY A 158 16.38 22.92 3.21
N LYS A 159 17.19 21.95 3.63
CA LYS A 159 18.40 21.53 2.91
C LYS A 159 18.07 20.97 1.54
N LYS A 160 18.95 21.24 0.59
CA LYS A 160 18.89 20.75 -0.80
C LYS A 160 19.84 19.58 -1.01
N TRP A 161 19.60 18.81 -2.05
CA TRP A 161 20.52 17.73 -2.45
C TRP A 161 21.93 18.23 -2.78
N SER A 162 22.04 19.39 -3.43
CA SER A 162 23.31 20.08 -3.66
C SER A 162 24.04 20.47 -2.37
N ASP A 163 23.33 20.72 -1.27
CA ASP A 163 23.95 21.12 0.00
C ASP A 163 24.65 19.95 0.70
N ILE A 164 24.34 18.71 0.30
CA ILE A 164 24.88 17.48 0.91
C ILE A 164 25.69 16.63 -0.07
N GLY A 165 26.03 17.20 -1.24
CA GLY A 165 27.03 16.64 -2.13
C GLY A 165 26.54 15.56 -3.11
N ILE A 166 25.29 15.65 -3.59
CA ILE A 166 24.71 14.72 -4.58
C ILE A 166 25.56 14.59 -5.87
N GLU A 167 26.33 15.62 -6.23
CA GLU A 167 27.22 15.64 -7.38
C GLU A 167 28.33 14.59 -7.33
N LYS A 168 28.71 14.11 -6.14
CA LYS A 168 29.64 12.99 -5.97
C LYS A 168 29.14 11.70 -6.64
N HIS A 169 27.81 11.57 -6.76
CA HIS A 169 27.14 10.44 -7.39
C HIS A 169 26.72 10.73 -8.84
N ARG A 170 27.42 11.66 -9.52
CA ARG A 170 27.21 12.00 -10.94
C ARG A 170 25.78 12.42 -11.29
N THR A 171 25.07 13.01 -10.33
CA THR A 171 23.73 13.56 -10.46
C THR A 171 23.72 14.98 -9.93
N THR A 172 22.89 15.86 -10.51
CA THR A 172 22.67 17.20 -9.98
C THR A 172 21.22 17.36 -9.58
N ASN A 173 20.98 17.95 -8.40
CA ASN A 173 19.65 18.25 -7.92
C ASN A 173 19.70 19.44 -6.94
N GLY A 174 19.03 20.54 -7.30
CA GLY A 174 18.95 21.75 -6.48
C GLY A 174 17.67 21.86 -5.64
N ASN A 175 16.82 20.83 -5.67
CA ASN A 175 15.57 20.79 -4.94
C ASN A 175 15.80 20.43 -3.46
N ARG A 176 14.82 20.81 -2.63
CA ARG A 176 14.78 20.45 -1.21
C ARG A 176 14.73 18.93 -1.03
N ILE A 177 15.32 18.46 0.05
CA ILE A 177 15.26 17.06 0.44
C ILE A 177 13.94 16.83 1.18
N LEU A 178 13.01 16.20 0.48
CA LEU A 178 11.67 15.89 0.96
C LEU A 178 11.32 14.45 0.56
N ALA A 179 10.46 13.80 1.32
CA ALA A 179 9.78 12.58 0.87
C ALA A 179 8.38 12.97 0.37
N GLN A 180 8.09 12.66 -0.89
CA GLN A 180 6.84 13.05 -1.52
C GLN A 180 5.76 11.98 -1.34
N THR A 181 4.53 12.45 -1.17
CA THR A 181 3.34 11.65 -0.96
C THR A 181 2.25 12.06 -1.94
N SER A 182 1.19 11.25 -2.05
CA SER A 182 -0.06 11.67 -2.69
C SER A 182 -0.82 12.64 -1.78
N ASN A 183 -2.05 13.02 -2.15
CA ASN A 183 -2.86 13.93 -1.35
C ASN A 183 -3.07 13.41 0.09
N ILE A 184 -2.68 14.19 1.09
CA ILE A 184 -2.83 13.89 2.52
C ILE A 184 -4.31 13.67 2.89
N CYS A 185 -5.22 14.33 2.18
CA CYS A 185 -6.66 14.26 2.44
C CYS A 185 -7.34 12.99 1.95
N GLU A 186 -6.65 12.17 1.15
CA GLU A 186 -7.25 11.03 0.43
C GLU A 186 -6.43 9.75 0.65
N ALA A 187 -5.11 9.85 0.55
CA ALA A 187 -4.21 8.72 0.45
C ALA A 187 -3.73 8.22 1.81
N ASN A 188 -3.87 6.92 2.04
CA ASN A 188 -3.44 6.27 3.29
C ASN A 188 -1.93 6.37 3.54
N HIS A 189 -1.09 6.25 2.52
CA HIS A 189 0.37 6.37 2.70
C HIS A 189 0.76 7.78 3.13
N ALA A 190 0.05 8.80 2.64
CA ALA A 190 0.26 10.19 3.02
C ALA A 190 -0.16 10.44 4.48
N GLY A 191 -1.36 9.99 4.88
CA GLY A 191 -1.82 10.08 6.28
C GLY A 191 -0.96 9.26 7.25
N THR A 192 -0.50 8.07 6.84
CA THR A 192 0.40 7.23 7.64
C THR A 192 1.78 7.90 7.79
N TYR A 193 2.33 8.46 6.71
CA TYR A 193 3.59 9.19 6.76
C TYR A 193 3.52 10.44 7.63
N LEU A 194 2.41 11.18 7.56
CA LEU A 194 2.13 12.28 8.49
C LEU A 194 2.16 11.79 9.93
N GLY A 195 1.50 10.67 10.25
CA GLY A 195 1.51 10.09 11.58
C GLY A 195 2.90 9.65 12.04
N LEU A 196 3.72 9.10 11.14
CA LEU A 196 5.12 8.75 11.41
C LEU A 196 5.96 10.00 11.71
N VAL A 197 5.86 11.04 10.89
CA VAL A 197 6.56 12.31 11.10
C VAL A 197 6.12 12.96 12.41
N ALA A 198 4.82 12.98 12.69
CA ALA A 198 4.26 13.44 13.96
C ALA A 198 4.83 12.69 15.16
N PHE A 199 4.90 11.36 15.09
CA PHE A 199 5.44 10.53 16.16
C PHE A 199 6.90 10.84 16.44
N VAL A 200 7.74 10.93 15.40
CA VAL A 200 9.17 11.22 15.53
C VAL A 200 9.41 12.63 16.07
N GLU A 201 8.73 13.64 15.52
CA GLU A 201 8.85 15.03 15.95
C GLU A 201 8.28 15.26 17.35
N ASN A 202 7.28 14.46 17.76
CA ASN A 202 6.75 14.44 19.12
C ASN A 202 7.51 13.47 20.03
N ARG A 203 8.83 13.36 19.87
CA ARG A 203 9.74 12.61 20.75
C ARG A 203 9.37 11.13 20.91
N ASN A 204 8.97 10.49 19.81
CA ASN A 204 8.51 9.09 19.78
C ASN A 204 7.29 8.83 20.67
N THR A 205 6.35 9.78 20.73
CA THR A 205 5.09 9.65 21.46
C THR A 205 3.93 10.15 20.61
N VAL A 206 2.72 9.63 20.88
CA VAL A 206 1.49 10.11 20.22
C VAL A 206 0.87 11.27 20.99
N PRO A 207 0.24 12.25 20.32
CA PRO A 207 -0.63 13.21 20.99
C PRO A 207 -1.78 12.50 21.72
N THR A 208 -2.14 13.00 22.89
CA THR A 208 -3.17 12.41 23.77
C THR A 208 -4.45 13.25 23.85
N ASP A 209 -4.43 14.47 23.32
CA ASP A 209 -5.56 15.40 23.29
C ASP A 209 -5.52 16.31 22.06
N ASN A 210 -6.59 17.08 21.87
CA ASN A 210 -6.76 17.97 20.72
C ASN A 210 -5.68 19.08 20.66
N ALA A 211 -5.28 19.64 21.81
CA ALA A 211 -4.32 20.72 21.85
C ALA A 211 -2.90 20.25 21.50
N ALA A 212 -2.53 19.05 21.96
CA ALA A 212 -1.31 18.37 21.58
C ALA A 212 -1.31 18.03 20.09
N ALA A 213 -2.41 17.48 19.56
CA ALA A 213 -2.56 17.16 18.14
C ALA A 213 -2.39 18.40 17.26
N ASP A 214 -3.03 19.52 17.60
CA ASP A 214 -2.92 20.79 16.88
C ASP A 214 -1.50 21.37 16.90
N ARG A 215 -0.84 21.30 18.06
CA ARG A 215 0.55 21.75 18.19
C ARG A 215 1.48 20.95 17.28
N VAL A 216 1.37 19.63 17.30
CA VAL A 216 2.21 18.76 16.45
C VAL A 216 1.87 18.96 14.98
N ALA A 217 0.58 19.06 14.62
CA ALA A 217 0.15 19.35 13.25
C ALA A 217 0.77 20.66 12.71
N ARG A 218 0.72 21.75 13.48
CA ARG A 218 1.35 23.03 13.11
C ARG A 218 2.87 22.91 12.91
N MET A 219 3.52 22.12 13.75
CA MET A 219 4.97 21.91 13.69
C MET A 219 5.39 21.16 12.41
N ILE A 220 4.67 20.11 12.03
CA ILE A 220 5.04 19.25 10.89
C ILE A 220 4.51 19.76 9.54
N LYS A 221 3.48 20.61 9.55
CA LYS A 221 2.81 21.09 8.33
C LYS A 221 3.79 21.68 7.30
N PRO A 222 4.71 22.59 7.64
CA PRO A 222 5.63 23.18 6.65
C PRO A 222 6.49 22.14 5.94
N THR A 223 6.92 21.08 6.65
CA THR A 223 7.72 20.00 6.08
C THR A 223 6.91 19.19 5.07
N LEU A 224 5.69 18.81 5.44
CA LEU A 224 4.84 17.93 4.62
C LEU A 224 4.25 18.62 3.39
N VAL A 225 3.82 19.89 3.51
CA VAL A 225 3.19 20.60 2.38
C VAL A 225 4.19 21.23 1.41
N SER A 226 5.48 21.31 1.81
CA SER A 226 6.54 21.86 0.95
C SER A 226 6.81 21.06 -0.33
N GLN A 227 6.24 19.86 -0.45
CA GLN A 227 6.28 19.05 -1.68
C GLN A 227 5.53 19.69 -2.86
N GLY A 228 4.64 20.67 -2.62
CA GLY A 228 3.80 21.27 -3.65
C GLY A 228 2.57 20.41 -3.99
N LEU A 229 2.09 20.50 -5.23
CA LEU A 229 0.91 19.76 -5.70
C LEU A 229 1.20 18.24 -5.69
N PRO A 230 0.46 17.43 -4.93
CA PRO A 230 0.70 15.98 -4.86
C PRO A 230 0.33 15.28 -6.17
N SER A 231 1.04 14.19 -6.49
CA SER A 231 0.65 13.27 -7.56
C SER A 231 -0.24 12.15 -7.02
N GLU A 232 -1.28 11.78 -7.76
CA GLU A 232 -2.19 10.69 -7.39
C GLU A 232 -1.49 9.32 -7.39
N GLU A 233 -0.50 9.12 -8.26
CA GLU A 233 0.18 7.83 -8.48
C GLU A 233 1.69 7.93 -8.22
N MET A 234 2.08 8.09 -6.94
CA MET A 234 3.48 8.25 -6.54
C MET A 234 4.38 7.09 -6.98
N PHE A 235 3.88 5.86 -6.96
CA PHE A 235 4.69 4.71 -7.38
C PHE A 235 4.91 4.69 -8.89
N LYS A 236 3.91 5.04 -9.72
CA LYS A 236 4.13 5.17 -11.17
C LYS A 236 5.14 6.27 -11.51
N THR A 237 5.11 7.37 -10.76
CA THR A 237 6.13 8.43 -10.87
C THR A 237 7.53 7.90 -10.56
N TYR A 238 7.66 6.95 -9.63
CA TYR A 238 8.93 6.30 -9.30
C TYR A 238 9.42 5.28 -10.35
N GLU A 239 8.49 4.57 -10.99
CA GLU A 239 8.84 3.55 -11.99
C GLU A 239 9.40 4.13 -13.29
N VAL A 240 9.00 5.33 -13.68
CA VAL A 240 9.42 5.94 -14.96
C VAL A 240 10.87 6.47 -14.91
N PRO A 241 11.60 6.52 -16.04
CA PRO A 241 12.98 7.01 -16.09
C PRO A 241 13.17 8.44 -15.55
N GLU A 242 12.20 9.33 -15.80
CA GLU A 242 12.22 10.74 -15.40
C GLU A 242 11.95 10.92 -13.90
N GLY A 243 11.45 9.88 -13.24
CA GLY A 243 11.02 9.91 -11.84
C GLY A 243 12.09 10.41 -10.90
N LYS A 244 13.38 10.16 -11.18
CA LYS A 244 14.49 10.62 -10.34
C LYS A 244 14.69 12.12 -10.32
N GLY A 245 14.23 12.83 -11.35
CA GLY A 245 14.23 14.30 -11.39
C GLY A 245 12.94 14.90 -10.81
N LEU A 246 11.80 14.22 -10.99
CA LEU A 246 10.48 14.68 -10.54
C LEU A 246 10.26 14.45 -9.05
N ALA A 247 10.59 13.25 -8.59
CA ALA A 247 10.40 12.84 -7.21
C ALA A 247 11.55 11.94 -6.69
N PRO A 248 12.64 12.54 -6.19
CA PRO A 248 13.82 11.81 -5.70
C PRO A 248 13.51 10.77 -4.63
N ILE A 249 12.55 11.05 -3.75
CA ILE A 249 12.09 10.13 -2.70
C ILE A 249 10.57 10.15 -2.70
N VAL A 250 9.96 8.97 -2.80
CA VAL A 250 8.51 8.79 -2.72
C VAL A 250 8.14 7.87 -1.56
N VAL A 251 7.06 8.19 -0.86
CA VAL A 251 6.48 7.31 0.17
C VAL A 251 5.50 6.36 -0.51
N VAL A 252 5.78 5.07 -0.43
CA VAL A 252 5.04 4.03 -1.16
C VAL A 252 4.88 2.77 -0.31
N TYR A 253 4.18 1.78 -0.84
CA TYR A 253 4.05 0.47 -0.19
C TYR A 253 5.14 -0.48 -0.67
N GLU A 254 5.72 -1.25 0.25
CA GLU A 254 6.79 -2.21 -0.03
C GLU A 254 6.47 -3.19 -1.19
N HIS A 255 5.25 -3.72 -1.22
CA HIS A 255 4.84 -4.68 -2.25
C HIS A 255 4.96 -4.10 -3.66
N GLN A 256 4.76 -2.78 -3.84
CA GLN A 256 4.85 -2.14 -5.14
C GLN A 256 6.30 -2.22 -5.66
N TYR A 257 7.28 -1.94 -4.80
CA TYR A 257 8.70 -2.09 -5.13
C TYR A 257 9.07 -3.54 -5.47
N PHE A 258 8.58 -4.51 -4.70
CA PHE A 258 8.87 -5.92 -4.99
C PHE A 258 8.19 -6.40 -6.28
N ALA A 259 6.93 -6.04 -6.51
CA ALA A 259 6.23 -6.32 -7.77
C ALA A 259 7.00 -5.74 -8.96
N TYR A 260 7.50 -4.50 -8.84
CA TYR A 260 8.38 -3.90 -9.84
C TYR A 260 9.65 -4.73 -10.07
N GLN A 261 10.39 -5.09 -9.01
CA GLN A 261 11.64 -5.85 -9.14
C GLN A 261 11.43 -7.24 -9.76
N ILE A 262 10.33 -7.91 -9.40
CA ILE A 262 9.93 -9.21 -9.97
C ILE A 262 9.68 -9.06 -11.48
N ARG A 263 8.83 -8.10 -11.89
CA ARG A 263 8.56 -7.83 -13.31
C ARG A 263 9.82 -7.42 -14.08
N HIS A 264 10.63 -6.53 -13.49
CA HIS A 264 11.87 -6.05 -14.09
C HIS A 264 12.82 -7.23 -14.37
N ARG A 265 13.07 -8.07 -13.36
CA ARG A 265 13.97 -9.22 -13.52
C ARG A 265 13.43 -10.24 -14.52
N GLN A 266 12.13 -10.53 -14.51
CA GLN A 266 11.53 -11.42 -15.51
C GLN A 266 11.78 -10.92 -16.94
N ARG A 267 11.82 -9.60 -17.15
CA ARG A 267 12.06 -8.98 -18.45
C ARG A 267 13.55 -8.85 -18.81
N THR A 268 14.43 -8.57 -17.85
CA THR A 268 15.83 -8.21 -18.12
C THR A 268 16.85 -9.26 -17.67
N GLY A 269 16.42 -10.29 -16.95
CA GLY A 269 17.27 -11.33 -16.36
C GLY A 269 17.99 -10.93 -15.07
N LYS A 270 17.89 -9.68 -14.62
CA LYS A 270 18.56 -9.17 -13.41
C LYS A 270 17.69 -8.16 -12.64
N PRO A 271 17.83 -8.01 -11.32
CA PRO A 271 17.15 -6.95 -10.58
C PRO A 271 17.54 -5.53 -11.08
N ASP A 272 16.65 -4.54 -10.94
CA ASP A 272 17.05 -3.15 -11.13
C ASP A 272 17.93 -2.73 -9.95
N SER A 273 19.17 -2.36 -10.23
CA SER A 273 20.10 -1.90 -9.22
C SER A 273 20.04 -0.39 -9.00
N GLN A 274 19.37 0.38 -9.84
CA GLN A 274 19.31 1.85 -9.72
C GLN A 274 18.16 2.33 -8.83
N ARG A 275 17.11 1.51 -8.71
CA ARG A 275 15.98 1.73 -7.82
C ARG A 275 16.20 0.98 -6.52
N VAL A 276 16.13 1.69 -5.40
CA VAL A 276 16.43 1.15 -4.07
C VAL A 276 15.37 1.59 -3.05
N LEU A 277 15.31 0.88 -1.92
CA LEU A 277 14.29 1.08 -0.90
C LEU A 277 14.91 1.50 0.43
N LEU A 278 14.39 2.57 1.01
CA LEU A 278 14.73 3.06 2.33
C LEU A 278 13.65 2.64 3.32
N TYR A 279 14.04 1.84 4.31
CA TYR A 279 13.21 1.48 5.45
C TYR A 279 13.41 2.49 6.56
N PRO A 280 12.35 3.15 7.03
CA PRO A 280 12.41 3.98 8.23
C PRO A 280 13.04 3.24 9.42
N SER A 281 13.88 3.91 10.21
CA SER A 281 14.36 3.40 11.51
C SER A 281 13.22 3.26 12.52
N THR A 282 12.16 4.05 12.32
CA THR A 282 10.88 3.94 13.03
C THR A 282 9.82 3.58 12.00
N GLN A 283 9.31 2.36 12.00
CA GLN A 283 8.41 1.85 10.96
C GLN A 283 6.95 1.92 11.38
N PHE A 284 6.08 2.08 10.39
CA PHE A 284 4.67 1.81 10.56
C PHE A 284 4.30 0.58 9.72
N LEU A 285 3.79 -0.46 10.37
CA LEU A 285 3.18 -1.57 9.66
C LEU A 285 1.74 -1.16 9.34
N THR A 286 1.43 -0.97 8.06
CA THR A 286 0.02 -0.84 7.69
C THR A 286 -0.63 -2.20 7.85
N GLU A 287 -1.70 -2.24 8.64
CA GLU A 287 -2.58 -3.40 8.78
C GLU A 287 -3.85 -3.09 7.98
N PRO A 288 -3.83 -3.27 6.65
CA PRO A 288 -5.03 -3.10 5.87
C PRO A 288 -6.02 -4.21 6.18
N GLU A 289 -7.29 -3.84 6.17
CA GLU A 289 -8.39 -4.74 6.46
C GLU A 289 -9.38 -4.69 5.31
N TYR A 290 -9.76 -5.86 4.82
CA TYR A 290 -10.90 -6.02 3.94
C TYR A 290 -12.16 -5.97 4.80
N ILE A 291 -13.14 -5.17 4.41
CA ILE A 291 -14.40 -5.03 5.14
C ILE A 291 -15.54 -5.51 4.25
N ALA A 292 -16.10 -6.65 4.61
CA ALA A 292 -17.36 -7.10 4.03
C ALA A 292 -18.50 -6.21 4.51
N LEU A 293 -19.27 -5.66 3.58
CA LEU A 293 -20.43 -4.79 3.82
C LEU A 293 -21.75 -5.55 3.67
N THR A 294 -21.70 -6.73 3.06
CA THR A 294 -22.80 -7.68 2.92
C THR A 294 -22.34 -9.11 3.25
N PRO A 295 -23.25 -10.04 3.59
CA PRO A 295 -22.91 -11.46 3.74
C PRO A 295 -22.30 -12.10 2.48
N LYS A 296 -22.61 -11.57 1.29
CA LYS A 296 -22.00 -12.03 0.03
C LYS A 296 -20.54 -11.57 -0.08
N GLY A 297 -20.26 -10.33 0.30
CA GLY A 297 -18.90 -9.80 0.40
C GLY A 297 -18.05 -10.55 1.44
N ASP A 298 -18.67 -11.13 2.48
CA ASP A 298 -17.97 -11.91 3.50
C ASP A 298 -17.24 -13.13 2.92
N ARG A 299 -17.88 -13.82 1.97
CA ARG A 299 -17.29 -14.97 1.28
C ARG A 299 -15.98 -14.62 0.58
N LEU A 300 -15.88 -13.43 -0.04
CA LEU A 300 -14.64 -12.99 -0.66
C LEU A 300 -13.56 -12.70 0.40
N GLY A 301 -13.93 -12.09 1.53
CA GLY A 301 -13.00 -11.85 2.64
C GLY A 301 -12.38 -13.15 3.17
N GLU A 302 -13.21 -14.18 3.36
CA GLU A 302 -12.77 -15.50 3.81
C GLU A 302 -11.82 -16.17 2.80
N LEU A 303 -12.10 -16.07 1.50
CA LEU A 303 -11.23 -16.59 0.45
C LEU A 303 -9.88 -15.86 0.41
N LEU A 304 -9.86 -14.53 0.52
CA LEU A 304 -8.62 -13.76 0.55
C LEU A 304 -7.73 -14.15 1.74
N ALA A 305 -8.34 -14.57 2.85
CA ALA A 305 -7.64 -14.97 4.06
C ALA A 305 -7.21 -16.45 4.08
N SER A 306 -7.86 -17.34 3.31
CA SER A 306 -7.68 -18.80 3.46
C SER A 306 -7.36 -19.57 2.17
N ASP A 307 -7.60 -19.01 0.99
CA ASP A 307 -7.29 -19.70 -0.27
C ASP A 307 -5.79 -19.62 -0.58
N GLU A 308 -5.14 -20.78 -0.59
CA GLU A 308 -3.69 -20.90 -0.82
C GLU A 308 -3.24 -20.32 -2.18
N GLN A 309 -4.07 -20.42 -3.22
CA GLN A 309 -3.71 -19.86 -4.54
C GLN A 309 -3.78 -18.33 -4.53
N LEU A 310 -4.76 -17.74 -3.85
CA LEU A 310 -4.86 -16.29 -3.67
C LEU A 310 -3.71 -15.76 -2.81
N GLN A 311 -3.41 -16.41 -1.69
CA GLN A 311 -2.29 -16.03 -0.83
C GLN A 311 -0.95 -16.13 -1.58
N ARG A 312 -0.71 -17.25 -2.27
CA ARG A 312 0.49 -17.42 -3.10
C ARG A 312 0.58 -16.33 -4.17
N ARG A 313 -0.54 -15.98 -4.83
CA ARG A 313 -0.52 -14.92 -5.83
C ARG A 313 -0.27 -13.55 -5.22
N ALA A 314 -0.79 -13.26 -4.03
CA ALA A 314 -0.47 -12.03 -3.30
C ALA A 314 1.03 -11.94 -3.01
N MET A 315 1.67 -13.03 -2.56
CA MET A 315 3.12 -13.10 -2.37
C MET A 315 3.90 -12.88 -3.68
N GLU A 316 3.47 -13.50 -4.79
CA GLU A 316 4.05 -13.28 -6.12
C GLU A 316 3.90 -11.82 -6.61
N LEU A 317 2.97 -11.06 -6.02
CA LEU A 317 2.76 -9.62 -6.25
C LEU A 317 3.45 -8.75 -5.17
N GLY A 318 4.35 -9.34 -4.37
CA GLY A 318 5.18 -8.62 -3.41
C GLY A 318 4.54 -8.39 -2.04
N PHE A 319 3.31 -8.86 -1.79
CA PHE A 319 2.67 -8.70 -0.50
C PHE A 319 3.24 -9.66 0.56
N ARG A 320 3.23 -9.22 1.82
CA ARG A 320 3.49 -10.11 2.96
C ARG A 320 2.20 -10.83 3.32
N VAL A 321 2.21 -12.16 3.25
CA VAL A 321 1.07 -13.02 3.59
C VAL A 321 1.07 -13.36 5.09
N LEU A 322 -0.08 -13.78 5.58
CA LEU A 322 -0.24 -14.24 6.97
C LEU A 322 0.32 -15.66 7.11
N ASP A 323 1.04 -15.92 8.19
CA ASP A 323 1.43 -17.27 8.58
C ASP A 323 0.24 -18.07 9.14
N THR A 324 0.47 -19.33 9.50
CA THR A 324 -0.56 -20.22 10.08
C THR A 324 -1.12 -19.73 11.42
N SER A 325 -0.49 -18.74 12.06
CA SER A 325 -0.98 -18.08 13.27
C SER A 325 -1.79 -16.81 13.00
N GLY A 326 -2.02 -16.49 11.71
CA GLY A 326 -2.72 -15.28 11.28
C GLY A 326 -1.87 -14.02 11.37
N LYS A 327 -0.53 -14.14 11.54
CA LYS A 327 0.37 -12.99 11.62
C LYS A 327 1.10 -12.78 10.31
N ALA A 328 1.13 -11.54 9.84
CA ALA A 328 1.90 -11.19 8.66
C ALA A 328 3.39 -11.52 8.87
N THR A 329 3.93 -12.36 8.00
CA THR A 329 5.34 -12.74 7.99
C THR A 329 6.00 -12.31 6.69
N SER A 330 7.26 -11.90 6.78
CA SER A 330 8.07 -11.66 5.59
C SER A 330 8.85 -12.90 5.14
N THR A 331 8.84 -13.98 5.92
CA THR A 331 9.67 -15.17 5.65
C THR A 331 9.39 -15.79 4.29
N GLU A 332 8.12 -16.01 3.96
CA GLU A 332 7.75 -16.66 2.70
C GLU A 332 8.03 -15.76 1.50
N LEU A 333 7.67 -14.47 1.61
CA LEU A 333 7.98 -13.47 0.59
C LEU A 333 9.48 -13.37 0.32
N TYR A 334 10.30 -13.31 1.37
CA TYR A 334 11.75 -13.15 1.22
C TYR A 334 12.39 -14.40 0.60
N ARG A 335 11.95 -15.60 1.01
CA ARG A 335 12.34 -16.84 0.34
C ARG A 335 11.95 -16.84 -1.14
N PHE A 336 10.73 -16.41 -1.46
CA PHE A 336 10.29 -16.28 -2.84
C PHE A 336 11.15 -15.30 -3.65
N LEU A 337 11.50 -14.13 -3.08
CA LEU A 337 12.40 -13.19 -3.73
C LEU A 337 13.78 -13.81 -4.00
N GLU A 338 14.33 -14.53 -3.04
CA GLU A 338 15.60 -15.26 -3.19
C GLU A 338 15.54 -16.31 -4.30
N ASP A 339 14.48 -17.12 -4.36
CA ASP A 339 14.25 -18.09 -5.43
C ASP A 339 14.11 -17.39 -6.79
N GLN A 340 13.56 -16.19 -6.79
CA GLN A 340 13.51 -15.32 -7.96
C GLN A 340 14.83 -14.58 -8.20
N GLY A 341 15.92 -14.83 -7.48
CA GLY A 341 17.21 -14.16 -7.66
C GLY A 341 17.16 -12.65 -7.42
N ILE A 342 16.28 -12.20 -6.52
CA ILE A 342 16.17 -10.83 -6.04
C ILE A 342 16.62 -10.82 -4.58
N PRO A 343 17.61 -9.98 -4.20
CA PRO A 343 18.02 -9.86 -2.80
C PRO A 343 16.82 -9.55 -1.91
N ALA A 344 16.76 -10.12 -0.71
CA ALA A 344 15.71 -9.86 0.27
C ALA A 344 16.26 -9.12 1.50
N PRO A 345 15.56 -8.12 2.04
CA PRO A 345 16.02 -7.41 3.23
C PRO A 345 15.90 -8.30 4.47
N ALA A 346 16.79 -8.12 5.46
CA ALA A 346 16.68 -8.82 6.74
C ALA A 346 15.42 -8.36 7.50
N SER A 347 14.67 -9.33 8.04
CA SER A 347 13.62 -9.06 9.02
C SER A 347 14.28 -8.64 10.34
N THR A 348 14.39 -7.33 10.60
CA THR A 348 15.00 -6.85 11.85
C THR A 348 13.93 -6.74 12.92
N ALA A 349 13.97 -7.65 13.90
CA ALA A 349 13.15 -7.62 15.10
C ALA A 349 13.37 -6.35 15.95
N GLU A 350 14.45 -5.61 15.67
CA GLU A 350 14.86 -4.38 16.35
C GLU A 350 14.24 -3.11 15.77
N ASP A 351 13.44 -3.20 14.70
CA ASP A 351 12.81 -2.02 14.11
C ASP A 351 11.76 -1.45 15.08
N THR A 352 11.97 -0.20 15.52
CA THR A 352 11.02 0.49 16.39
C THR A 352 9.71 0.69 15.63
N LYS A 353 8.58 0.33 16.22
CA LYS A 353 7.27 0.58 15.62
C LYS A 353 6.73 1.93 16.08
N ALA A 354 6.41 2.80 15.12
CA ALA A 354 5.61 3.98 15.38
C ALA A 354 4.17 3.56 15.69
N THR A 355 3.53 4.30 16.57
CA THR A 355 2.09 4.18 16.86
C THR A 355 1.38 5.39 16.27
N LEU A 356 0.24 5.17 15.60
CA LEU A 356 -0.59 6.30 15.18
C LEU A 356 -1.34 6.89 16.39
N PRO A 357 -1.63 8.20 16.38
CA PRO A 357 -2.58 8.78 17.32
C PRO A 357 -3.93 8.04 17.24
N SER A 358 -4.77 8.21 18.26
CA SER A 358 -6.16 7.72 18.18
C SER A 358 -6.83 8.30 16.94
N LEU A 359 -7.76 7.53 16.34
CA LEU A 359 -8.40 7.89 15.08
C LEU A 359 -8.94 9.35 15.05
N PRO A 360 -9.64 9.86 16.09
CA PRO A 360 -10.09 11.26 16.10
C PRO A 360 -8.95 12.29 16.06
N LEU A 361 -7.85 12.01 16.76
CA LEU A 361 -6.68 12.90 16.78
C LEU A 361 -5.93 12.84 15.45
N LEU A 362 -5.79 11.65 14.85
CA LEU A 362 -5.18 11.50 13.54
C LEU A 362 -5.99 12.25 12.46
N GLU A 363 -7.31 12.08 12.42
CA GLU A 363 -8.18 12.81 11.48
C GLU A 363 -8.10 14.33 11.67
N ARG A 364 -8.02 14.80 12.92
CA ARG A 364 -7.80 16.22 13.23
C ARG A 364 -6.48 16.72 12.65
N MET A 365 -5.40 15.95 12.79
CA MET A 365 -4.10 16.30 12.24
C MET A 365 -4.08 16.28 10.71
N ILE A 366 -4.68 15.25 10.08
CA ILE A 366 -4.81 15.16 8.62
C ILE A 366 -5.52 16.39 8.08
N THR A 367 -6.67 16.74 8.68
CA THR A 367 -7.46 17.92 8.26
C THR A 367 -6.66 19.22 8.43
N SER A 368 -5.94 19.38 9.54
CA SER A 368 -5.16 20.60 9.81
C SER A 368 -3.92 20.75 8.92
N VAL A 369 -3.23 19.65 8.63
CA VAL A 369 -2.02 19.66 7.80
C VAL A 369 -2.37 19.78 6.32
N GLY A 370 -3.32 18.97 5.85
CA GLY A 370 -3.71 18.90 4.44
C GLY A 370 -4.70 19.97 4.00
N ASP A 371 -5.23 20.78 4.92
CA ASP A 371 -6.33 21.73 4.66
C ASP A 371 -7.54 21.04 4.01
N CYS A 372 -7.84 19.84 4.50
CA CYS A 372 -8.81 18.95 3.90
C CYS A 372 -10.24 19.49 4.05
N PRO A 373 -11.11 19.32 3.03
CA PRO A 373 -12.50 19.65 3.18
C PRO A 373 -13.13 18.80 4.31
N PRO A 374 -14.14 19.32 5.01
CA PRO A 374 -14.89 18.52 5.96
C PRO A 374 -15.44 17.27 5.26
N PRO A 375 -15.57 16.12 5.95
CA PRO A 375 -16.17 14.94 5.36
C PRO A 375 -17.52 15.31 4.75
N LYS A 376 -17.79 14.88 3.50
CA LYS A 376 -19.09 15.10 2.88
C LYS A 376 -20.15 14.41 3.76
N GLN A 377 -20.98 15.20 4.44
CA GLN A 377 -22.15 14.67 5.11
C GLN A 377 -23.06 14.08 4.03
N THR A 378 -23.40 12.81 4.14
CA THR A 378 -24.49 12.23 3.35
C THR A 378 -25.73 13.10 3.58
N PRO A 379 -26.48 13.51 2.54
CA PRO A 379 -27.70 14.28 2.76
C PRO A 379 -28.58 13.50 3.73
N GLU A 380 -28.98 14.13 4.84
CA GLU A 380 -30.06 13.61 5.65
C GLU A 380 -31.24 13.39 4.71
N THR A 381 -31.70 12.15 4.59
CA THR A 381 -32.99 11.86 3.98
C THR A 381 -34.03 12.56 4.83
N SER A 382 -34.45 13.74 4.36
CA SER A 382 -35.62 14.45 4.87
C SER A 382 -36.78 13.47 4.86
N SER A 383 -37.24 13.09 6.06
CA SER A 383 -38.42 12.24 6.27
C SER A 383 -39.70 12.95 5.85
#